data_AF-A0A7L3AGV2-F1
#
_entry.id   AF-A0A7L3AGV2-F1
#
_cell.length_a   1.000
_cell.length_b   1.000
_cell.length_c   1.000
_cell.angle_alpha   90.00
_cell.angle_beta   90.00
_cell.angle_gamma   90.00
#
_symmetry.space_group_name_H-M   'P 1'
#
loop_
_entity.id
_entity.type
_entity.pdbx_description
1 polymer ?
#
loop_
_entity_poly.entity_id
_entity_poly.type
_entity_poly.pdbx_seq_one_letter_code
_entity_poly.pdbx_strand_id
1 'polypeptide(L)'
;QTTRAEFDLPEYSVRRRYQDFDWLRNKLEESQPTHLIPPLPEKFVVKGVVDRFSEEFVETRRKALDKFLKRITDHPVLSFNEHFNVFLTAKDLNVYKKQGMALLSKVGESVKYVTGGYKLRSRPLEFAAIGDYLDTFSLKLGTIDRIAQRIIKEQLEYLVELREYGPVYSTWGGLEVELSEPLEGVSACIGNCCTALEELSEDMTEDFLPVLREYILYSESMKNVLKKRDQVQAEYEAKLEAVALKKEDRPKVPTDVEKCQDRVECFNADLKADMERWQNNKRQDFRQLLMGMADKNIQYYEKVCDTA
;
A
#
# COMPACT_ATOMS: atom_id res chain seq x y z
N GLN A 1 -1.30 -14.53 -18.00
CA GLN A 1 -1.84 -15.86 -18.33
C GLN A 1 -3.00 -16.16 -17.39
N THR A 2 -4.05 -16.82 -17.87
CA THR A 2 -5.26 -17.14 -17.10
C THR A 2 -5.76 -18.53 -17.46
N THR A 3 -6.31 -19.25 -16.48
CA THR A 3 -6.98 -20.55 -16.67
C THR A 3 -8.50 -20.43 -16.57
N ARG A 4 -9.02 -19.20 -16.47
CA ARG A 4 -10.44 -18.89 -16.29
C ARG A 4 -11.16 -18.85 -17.63
N ALA A 5 -12.31 -19.52 -17.73
CA ALA A 5 -13.05 -19.73 -18.98
C ALA A 5 -13.74 -18.47 -19.50
N GLU A 6 -13.96 -17.48 -18.63
CA GLU A 6 -14.53 -16.18 -18.99
C GLU A 6 -13.59 -15.26 -19.77
N PHE A 7 -12.33 -15.67 -19.99
CA PHE A 7 -11.37 -14.96 -20.82
C PHE A 7 -11.28 -15.60 -22.21
N ASP A 8 -11.42 -14.79 -23.26
CA ASP A 8 -11.35 -15.26 -24.65
C ASP A 8 -9.98 -15.84 -25.02
N LEU A 9 -8.91 -15.37 -24.37
CA LEU A 9 -7.54 -15.79 -24.63
C LEU A 9 -6.86 -16.27 -23.33
N PRO A 10 -5.99 -17.29 -23.41
CA PRO A 10 -5.22 -17.77 -22.26
C PRO A 10 -4.15 -16.75 -21.82
N GLU A 11 -3.81 -15.78 -22.68
CA GLU A 11 -2.82 -14.75 -22.41
C GLU A 11 -3.19 -13.43 -23.08
N TYR A 12 -3.00 -12.34 -22.33
CA TYR A 12 -3.13 -10.96 -22.80
C TYR A 12 -1.85 -10.20 -22.47
N SER A 13 -1.46 -9.31 -23.38
CA SER A 13 -0.38 -8.34 -23.15
C SER A 13 -0.89 -6.95 -23.50
N VAL A 14 -0.95 -6.08 -22.49
CA VAL A 14 -1.45 -4.71 -22.60
C VAL A 14 -0.51 -3.74 -21.89
N ARG A 15 -0.36 -2.54 -22.43
CA ARG A 15 0.40 -1.47 -21.79
C ARG A 15 -0.53 -0.62 -20.91
N ARG A 16 -0.08 -0.31 -19.69
CA ARG A 16 -0.80 0.51 -18.72
C ARG A 16 0.13 1.55 -18.12
N ARG A 17 -0.33 2.80 -18.07
CA ARG A 17 0.34 3.89 -17.34
C ARG A 17 -0.21 3.99 -15.93
N TYR A 18 0.51 4.63 -15.02
CA TYR A 18 0.07 4.83 -13.63
C TYR A 18 -1.37 5.37 -13.51
N GLN A 19 -1.78 6.32 -14.35
CA GLN A 19 -3.14 6.88 -14.34
C GLN A 19 -4.24 5.86 -14.74
N ASP A 20 -3.87 4.75 -15.39
CA ASP A 20 -4.80 3.65 -15.65
C ASP A 20 -5.05 2.84 -14.37
N PHE A 21 -4.03 2.68 -13.52
CA PHE A 21 -4.17 2.04 -12.21
C PHE A 21 -5.02 2.90 -11.27
N ASP A 22 -4.84 4.23 -11.30
CA ASP A 22 -5.68 5.17 -10.55
C ASP A 22 -7.16 5.02 -10.95
N TRP A 23 -7.43 4.95 -12.26
CA TRP A 23 -8.76 4.68 -12.79
C TRP A 23 -9.31 3.33 -12.29
N LEU A 24 -8.53 2.26 -12.38
CA LEU A 24 -8.95 0.93 -11.93
C LEU A 24 -9.28 0.93 -10.43
N ARG A 25 -8.40 1.49 -9.59
CA ARG A 25 -8.61 1.57 -8.15
C ARG A 25 -9.91 2.31 -7.83
N ASN A 26 -10.14 3.46 -8.45
CA ASN A 26 -11.36 4.23 -8.23
C ASN A 26 -12.61 3.45 -8.65
N LYS A 27 -12.54 2.73 -9.78
CA LYS A 27 -13.66 1.89 -10.26
C LYS A 27 -13.93 0.70 -9.34
N LEU A 28 -12.90 0.10 -8.76
CA LEU A 28 -13.06 -0.93 -7.74
C LEU A 28 -13.69 -0.36 -6.47
N GLU A 29 -13.26 0.82 -6.00
CA GLU A 29 -13.85 1.48 -4.82
C GLU A 29 -15.33 1.88 -5.01
N GLU A 30 -15.71 2.26 -6.23
CA GLU A 30 -17.08 2.59 -6.61
C GLU A 30 -17.97 1.35 -6.71
N SER A 31 -17.47 0.28 -7.37
CA SER A 31 -18.25 -0.93 -7.63
C SER A 31 -18.27 -1.93 -6.47
N GLN A 32 -17.27 -1.88 -5.59
CA GLN A 32 -17.11 -2.77 -4.44
C GLN A 32 -16.87 -1.94 -3.16
N PRO A 33 -17.85 -1.10 -2.75
CA PRO A 33 -17.65 -0.15 -1.64
C PRO A 33 -17.50 -0.81 -0.28
N THR A 34 -17.83 -2.10 -0.17
CA THR A 34 -17.73 -2.89 1.06
C THR A 34 -16.34 -3.49 1.29
N HIS A 35 -15.52 -3.54 0.24
CA HIS A 35 -14.24 -4.24 0.23
C HIS A 35 -13.03 -3.30 0.39
N LEU A 36 -11.95 -3.84 0.96
CA LEU A 36 -10.67 -3.16 1.02
C LEU A 36 -9.98 -3.22 -0.35
N ILE A 37 -9.89 -2.08 -1.00
CA ILE A 37 -9.12 -1.95 -2.25
C ILE A 37 -7.64 -1.66 -1.91
N PRO A 38 -6.68 -2.44 -2.41
CA PRO A 38 -5.25 -2.17 -2.22
C PRO A 38 -4.88 -0.71 -2.58
N PRO A 39 -4.03 -0.03 -1.79
CA PRO A 39 -3.56 1.30 -2.11
C PRO A 39 -2.61 1.25 -3.31
N LEU A 40 -2.53 2.37 -4.04
CA LEU A 40 -1.47 2.57 -5.04
C LEU A 40 -0.26 3.23 -4.37
N PRO A 41 0.97 2.99 -4.86
CA PRO A 41 2.13 3.74 -4.43
C PRO A 41 1.91 5.23 -4.71
N GLU A 42 2.43 6.12 -3.87
CA GLU A 42 2.13 7.55 -3.95
C GLU A 42 2.44 8.16 -5.34
N LYS A 43 1.58 9.12 -5.74
CA LYS A 43 1.71 9.84 -7.03
C LYS A 43 3.00 10.66 -7.10
N PHE A 44 3.49 11.16 -5.95
CA PHE A 44 4.58 12.12 -5.88
C PHE A 44 5.74 11.62 -5.02
N VAL A 45 6.92 11.70 -5.61
CA VAL A 45 8.16 11.92 -4.88
C VAL A 45 7.99 13.22 -4.08
N VAL A 46 8.42 13.25 -2.83
CA VAL A 46 8.64 14.49 -2.07
C VAL A 46 9.28 15.53 -2.99
N LYS A 47 8.60 16.67 -3.20
CA LYS A 47 9.05 17.76 -4.07
C LYS A 47 10.54 18.06 -3.83
N GLY A 48 11.39 17.68 -4.79
CA GLY A 48 12.80 18.11 -4.88
C GLY A 48 13.89 17.11 -4.49
N VAL A 49 13.58 15.86 -4.10
CA VAL A 49 14.62 14.94 -3.57
C VAL A 49 14.89 13.70 -4.44
N VAL A 50 13.95 13.24 -5.28
CA VAL A 50 14.17 12.10 -6.20
C VAL A 50 13.71 12.46 -7.61
N ASP A 51 14.53 12.14 -8.60
CA ASP A 51 14.11 12.22 -10.00
C ASP A 51 12.99 11.20 -10.24
N ARG A 52 11.79 11.69 -10.59
CA ARG A 52 10.61 10.84 -10.87
C ARG A 52 10.80 9.93 -12.10
N PHE A 53 11.90 10.10 -12.82
CA PHE A 53 12.31 9.26 -13.95
C PHE A 53 13.59 8.47 -13.66
N SER A 54 14.11 8.48 -12.42
CA SER A 54 15.19 7.58 -12.06
C SER A 54 14.74 6.13 -12.23
N GLU A 55 15.66 5.28 -12.67
CA GLU A 55 15.41 3.86 -12.89
C GLU A 55 14.93 3.18 -11.60
N GLU A 56 15.58 3.50 -10.47
CA GLU A 56 15.20 3.08 -9.12
C GLU A 56 13.74 3.41 -8.78
N PHE A 57 13.31 4.65 -9.04
CA PHE A 57 11.95 5.08 -8.72
C PHE A 57 10.91 4.36 -9.60
N VAL A 58 11.23 4.21 -10.89
CA VAL A 58 10.37 3.50 -11.84
C VAL A 58 10.25 2.03 -11.44
N GLU A 59 11.33 1.39 -11.05
CA GLU A 59 11.36 -0.01 -10.64
C GLU A 59 10.63 -0.25 -9.32
N THR A 60 10.87 0.58 -8.31
CA THR A 60 10.14 0.54 -7.02
C THR A 60 8.63 0.67 -7.25
N ARG A 61 8.23 1.61 -8.11
CA ARG A 61 6.82 1.78 -8.48
C ARG A 61 6.28 0.58 -9.25
N ARG A 62 7.06 -0.01 -10.17
CA ARG A 62 6.67 -1.21 -10.93
C ARG A 62 6.43 -2.39 -9.99
N LYS A 63 7.33 -2.65 -9.02
CA LYS A 63 7.18 -3.67 -7.97
C LYS A 63 5.88 -3.47 -7.18
N ALA A 64 5.59 -2.24 -6.75
CA ALA A 64 4.37 -1.91 -6.01
C ALA A 64 3.08 -2.08 -6.84
N LEU A 65 3.10 -1.71 -8.12
CA LEU A 65 1.97 -1.91 -9.03
C LEU A 65 1.73 -3.38 -9.37
N ASP A 66 2.79 -4.17 -9.51
CA ASP A 66 2.70 -5.64 -9.67
C ASP A 66 2.05 -6.28 -8.43
N LYS A 67 2.51 -5.89 -7.24
CA LYS A 67 1.91 -6.33 -5.98
C LYS A 67 0.43 -5.95 -5.88
N PHE A 68 0.05 -4.71 -6.26
CA PHE A 68 -1.35 -4.27 -6.31
C PHE A 68 -2.21 -5.21 -7.19
N LEU A 69 -1.74 -5.57 -8.40
CA LEU A 69 -2.46 -6.48 -9.29
C LEU A 69 -2.57 -7.89 -8.71
N LYS A 70 -1.50 -8.42 -8.10
CA LYS A 70 -1.52 -9.72 -7.42
C LYS A 70 -2.56 -9.73 -6.30
N ARG A 71 -2.60 -8.69 -5.46
CA ARG A 71 -3.58 -8.57 -4.37
C ARG A 71 -5.03 -8.56 -4.87
N ILE A 72 -5.30 -7.90 -6.00
CA ILE A 72 -6.64 -7.94 -6.63
C ILE A 72 -6.94 -9.32 -7.20
N THR A 73 -5.95 -9.95 -7.84
CA THR A 73 -6.08 -11.28 -8.45
C THR A 73 -6.36 -12.36 -7.41
N ASP A 74 -5.74 -12.28 -6.24
CA ASP A 74 -5.90 -13.22 -5.12
C ASP A 74 -7.20 -12.99 -4.33
N HIS A 75 -7.93 -11.91 -4.62
CA HIS A 75 -9.15 -11.56 -3.91
C HIS A 75 -10.37 -12.26 -4.53
N PRO A 76 -11.21 -12.98 -3.75
CA PRO A 76 -12.32 -13.78 -4.26
C PRO A 76 -13.41 -12.96 -4.96
N VAL A 77 -13.63 -11.71 -4.54
CA VAL A 77 -14.59 -10.79 -5.19
C VAL A 77 -13.92 -9.90 -6.25
N LEU A 78 -12.86 -9.13 -5.89
CA LEU A 78 -12.25 -8.15 -6.80
C LEU A 78 -11.68 -8.77 -8.08
N SER A 79 -11.20 -10.02 -8.04
CA SER A 79 -10.68 -10.71 -9.24
C SER A 79 -11.74 -10.99 -10.30
N PHE A 80 -13.03 -10.97 -9.96
CA PHE A 80 -14.16 -11.14 -10.89
C PHE A 80 -14.75 -9.80 -11.35
N ASN A 81 -14.17 -8.68 -10.94
CA ASN A 81 -14.69 -7.37 -11.28
C ASN A 81 -14.54 -7.07 -12.79
N GLU A 82 -15.62 -6.59 -13.41
CA GLU A 82 -15.65 -6.26 -14.84
C GLU A 82 -14.58 -5.21 -15.22
N HIS A 83 -14.39 -4.19 -14.40
CA HIS A 83 -13.37 -3.16 -14.66
C HIS A 83 -11.95 -3.70 -14.55
N PHE A 84 -11.71 -4.69 -13.69
CA PHE A 84 -10.44 -5.40 -13.63
C PHE A 84 -10.22 -6.23 -14.90
N ASN A 85 -11.24 -6.95 -15.36
CA ASN A 85 -11.16 -7.71 -16.62
C ASN A 85 -10.87 -6.78 -17.81
N VAL A 86 -11.57 -5.65 -17.92
CA VAL A 86 -11.30 -4.61 -18.93
C VAL A 86 -9.87 -4.09 -18.81
N PHE A 87 -9.41 -3.82 -17.58
CA PHE A 87 -8.04 -3.36 -17.34
C PHE A 87 -7.00 -4.37 -17.83
N LEU A 88 -7.24 -5.67 -17.71
CA LEU A 88 -6.29 -6.71 -18.15
C LEU A 88 -6.34 -6.99 -19.66
N THR A 89 -7.50 -6.79 -20.31
CA THR A 89 -7.75 -7.31 -21.67
C THR A 89 -7.89 -6.23 -22.74
N ALA A 90 -8.35 -5.02 -22.39
CA ALA A 90 -8.67 -4.00 -23.39
C ALA A 90 -7.41 -3.43 -24.06
N LYS A 91 -7.40 -3.38 -25.40
CA LYS A 91 -6.30 -2.73 -26.14
C LYS A 91 -6.30 -1.21 -25.94
N ASP A 92 -7.47 -0.58 -25.97
CA ASP A 92 -7.65 0.86 -25.69
C ASP A 92 -8.57 1.07 -24.48
N LEU A 93 -7.97 1.41 -23.34
CA LEU A 93 -8.70 1.66 -22.10
C LEU A 93 -9.49 2.99 -22.13
N ASN A 94 -9.13 3.93 -23.02
CA ASN A 94 -9.75 5.26 -23.04
C ASN A 94 -11.22 5.23 -23.44
N VAL A 95 -11.64 4.23 -24.22
CA VAL A 95 -13.04 4.01 -24.59
C VAL A 95 -13.90 3.83 -23.34
N TYR A 96 -13.46 2.98 -22.41
CA TYR A 96 -14.15 2.67 -21.17
C TYR A 96 -14.12 3.85 -20.17
N LYS A 97 -13.03 4.61 -20.15
CA LYS A 97 -12.94 5.84 -19.33
C LYS A 97 -13.98 6.88 -19.74
N LYS A 98 -14.22 7.05 -21.05
CA LYS A 98 -15.21 8.01 -21.58
C LYS A 98 -16.65 7.56 -21.32
N GLN A 99 -16.92 6.25 -21.39
CA GLN A 99 -18.26 5.71 -21.16
C GLN A 99 -18.74 5.92 -19.71
N GLY A 100 -17.84 5.86 -18.74
CA GLY A 100 -18.14 6.21 -17.34
C GLY A 100 -18.50 7.69 -17.12
N MET A 101 -17.96 8.62 -17.92
CA MET A 101 -18.28 10.05 -17.80
C MET A 101 -19.66 10.40 -18.36
N ALA A 102 -20.19 9.63 -19.32
CA ALA A 102 -21.52 9.86 -19.88
C ALA A 102 -22.66 9.60 -18.86
N LEU A 103 -22.42 8.73 -17.86
CA LEU A 103 -23.36 8.42 -16.79
C LEU A 103 -23.34 9.45 -15.63
N LEU A 104 -22.28 10.26 -15.51
CA LEU A 104 -22.18 11.31 -14.47
C LEU A 104 -23.08 12.52 -14.76
N SER A 105 -23.77 12.57 -15.90
CA SER A 105 -24.83 13.57 -16.15
C SER A 105 -26.14 13.27 -15.41
N LYS A 106 -26.28 12.07 -14.80
CA LYS A 106 -27.43 11.67 -13.97
C LYS A 106 -27.20 11.83 -12.47
N VAL A 107 -26.32 12.74 -12.05
CA VAL A 107 -26.04 13.14 -10.65
C VAL A 107 -27.23 13.87 -10.00
N GLY A 108 -28.46 13.69 -10.48
CA GLY A 108 -29.68 14.21 -9.87
C GLY A 108 -30.30 13.28 -8.81
N GLU A 109 -30.00 11.98 -8.85
CA GLU A 109 -30.68 11.00 -7.96
C GLU A 109 -29.79 10.53 -6.79
N SER A 110 -28.49 10.38 -6.98
CA SER A 110 -27.55 10.00 -5.90
C SER A 110 -27.24 11.13 -4.90
N VAL A 111 -27.56 12.38 -5.22
CA VAL A 111 -27.36 13.54 -4.34
C VAL A 111 -28.45 13.66 -3.27
N LYS A 112 -29.57 12.94 -3.40
CA LYS A 112 -30.63 12.92 -2.38
C LYS A 112 -30.21 12.25 -1.06
N TYR A 113 -29.09 11.53 -1.03
CA TYR A 113 -28.55 10.91 0.17
C TYR A 113 -27.55 11.79 0.96
N VAL A 114 -27.27 13.01 0.50
CA VAL A 114 -26.19 13.85 1.09
C VAL A 114 -26.72 15.02 1.94
N THR A 115 -28.02 15.31 1.96
CA THR A 115 -28.55 16.53 2.64
C THR A 115 -29.14 16.31 4.04
N GLY A 116 -28.74 15.24 4.74
CA GLY A 116 -29.09 15.03 6.14
C GLY A 116 -28.35 13.83 6.71
N GLY A 117 -27.07 14.00 7.05
CA GLY A 117 -26.19 12.90 7.46
C GLY A 117 -26.71 12.17 8.69
N TYR A 118 -27.09 10.89 8.52
CA TYR A 118 -27.38 10.01 9.63
C TYR A 118 -26.17 9.95 10.58
N LYS A 119 -26.42 10.12 11.88
CA LYS A 119 -25.37 10.04 12.91
C LYS A 119 -25.40 8.64 13.52
N LEU A 120 -24.28 7.93 13.41
CA LEU A 120 -24.10 6.66 14.09
C LEU A 120 -24.25 6.87 15.61
N ARG A 121 -25.07 6.05 16.27
CA ARG A 121 -25.26 6.15 17.72
C ARG A 121 -24.07 5.60 18.48
N SER A 122 -23.68 4.38 18.14
CA SER A 122 -22.54 3.69 18.73
C SER A 122 -21.97 2.70 17.75
N ARG A 123 -20.63 2.67 17.62
CA ARG A 123 -19.96 1.66 16.81
C ARG A 123 -19.93 0.34 17.60
N PRO A 124 -20.32 -0.80 17.00
CA PRO A 124 -20.16 -2.09 17.67
C PRO A 124 -18.69 -2.34 18.07
N LEU A 125 -18.48 -2.99 19.21
CA LEU A 125 -17.16 -3.13 19.84
C LEU A 125 -16.10 -3.72 18.91
N GLU A 126 -16.47 -4.71 18.10
CA GLU A 126 -15.58 -5.34 17.13
C GLU A 126 -15.05 -4.35 16.06
N PHE A 127 -15.89 -3.43 15.59
CA PHE A 127 -15.51 -2.44 14.59
C PHE A 127 -14.78 -1.24 15.22
N ALA A 128 -15.10 -0.92 16.48
CA ALA A 128 -14.33 0.04 17.26
C ALA A 128 -12.89 -0.44 17.45
N ALA A 129 -12.71 -1.70 17.85
CA ALA A 129 -11.41 -2.32 18.00
C ALA A 129 -10.58 -2.33 16.69
N ILE A 130 -11.23 -2.55 15.53
CA ILE A 130 -10.56 -2.42 14.23
C ILE A 130 -10.03 -0.99 14.03
N GLY A 131 -10.85 0.04 14.31
CA GLY A 131 -10.44 1.44 14.22
C GLY A 131 -9.23 1.76 15.10
N ASP A 132 -9.33 1.44 16.40
CA ASP A 132 -8.28 1.71 17.38
C ASP A 132 -6.97 1.01 17.03
N TYR A 133 -7.07 -0.23 16.53
CA TYR A 133 -5.92 -0.98 16.04
C TYR A 133 -5.28 -0.29 14.83
N LEU A 134 -6.07 0.16 13.84
CA LEU A 134 -5.55 0.83 12.63
C LEU A 134 -4.88 2.16 12.96
N ASP A 135 -5.40 2.92 13.92
CA ASP A 135 -4.79 4.16 14.40
C ASP A 135 -3.43 3.89 15.06
N THR A 136 -3.40 2.93 15.99
CA THR A 136 -2.17 2.53 16.68
C THR A 136 -1.13 1.98 15.71
N PHE A 137 -1.57 1.14 14.76
CA PHE A 137 -0.70 0.51 13.77
C PHE A 137 -0.09 1.54 12.82
N SER A 138 -0.89 2.45 12.27
CA SER A 138 -0.42 3.54 11.41
C SER A 138 0.57 4.45 12.13
N LEU A 139 0.28 4.84 13.38
CA LEU A 139 1.19 5.65 14.21
C LEU A 139 2.55 4.97 14.45
N LYS A 140 2.53 3.67 14.77
CA LYS A 140 3.74 2.88 15.00
C LYS A 140 4.56 2.74 13.71
N LEU A 141 3.93 2.42 12.59
CA LEU A 141 4.62 2.35 11.30
C LEU A 141 5.22 3.69 10.88
N GLY A 142 4.50 4.80 11.05
CA GLY A 142 5.03 6.13 10.78
C GLY A 142 6.18 6.53 11.72
N THR A 143 6.28 5.92 12.89
CA THR A 143 7.45 6.10 13.77
C THR A 143 8.64 5.28 13.30
N ILE A 144 8.42 4.03 12.89
CA ILE A 144 9.47 3.17 12.32
C ILE A 144 10.01 3.77 11.01
N ASP A 145 9.13 4.25 10.12
CA ASP A 145 9.52 4.90 8.86
C ASP A 145 10.42 6.13 9.11
N ARG A 146 10.06 6.99 10.07
CA ARG A 146 10.90 8.15 10.43
C ARG A 146 12.25 7.76 11.01
N ILE A 147 12.29 6.71 11.85
CA ILE A 147 13.56 6.21 12.42
C ILE A 147 14.43 5.62 11.31
N ALA A 148 13.86 4.82 10.42
CA ALA A 148 14.57 4.21 9.29
C ALA A 148 15.14 5.27 8.34
N GLN A 149 14.35 6.29 7.99
CA GLN A 149 14.84 7.43 7.19
C GLN A 149 16.01 8.15 7.87
N ARG A 150 15.95 8.32 9.19
CA ARG A 150 17.05 8.93 9.95
C ARG A 150 18.31 8.07 9.92
N ILE A 151 18.17 6.74 10.09
CA ILE A 151 19.29 5.80 10.00
C ILE A 151 19.96 5.87 8.62
N ILE A 152 19.16 5.81 7.55
CA ILE A 152 19.67 5.90 6.17
C ILE A 152 20.39 7.23 5.96
N LYS A 153 19.82 8.33 6.43
CA LYS A 153 20.46 9.65 6.34
C LYS A 153 21.82 9.67 7.05
N GLU A 154 21.87 9.21 8.30
CA GLU A 154 23.11 9.17 9.09
C GLU A 154 24.15 8.23 8.46
N GLN A 155 23.74 7.09 7.88
CA GLN A 155 24.60 6.17 7.15
C GLN A 155 25.18 6.79 5.89
N LEU A 156 24.38 7.52 5.10
CA LEU A 156 24.85 8.21 3.90
C LEU A 156 25.78 9.38 4.24
N GLU A 157 25.51 10.12 5.31
CA GLU A 157 26.41 11.17 5.81
C GLU A 157 27.76 10.56 6.25
N TYR A 158 27.74 9.44 6.98
CA TYR A 158 28.95 8.71 7.36
C TYR A 158 29.70 8.14 6.15
N LEU A 159 29.00 7.63 5.13
CA LEU A 159 29.59 7.12 3.90
C LEU A 159 30.39 8.20 3.16
N VAL A 160 29.90 9.45 3.12
CA VAL A 160 30.61 10.58 2.53
C VAL A 160 31.94 10.81 3.26
N GLU A 161 31.94 10.82 4.59
CA GLU A 161 33.16 10.97 5.38
C GLU A 161 34.12 9.79 5.17
N LEU A 162 33.60 8.55 5.16
CA LEU A 162 34.39 7.33 5.00
C LEU A 162 35.14 7.30 3.66
N ARG A 163 34.50 7.80 2.59
CA ARG A 163 35.10 7.88 1.25
C ARG A 163 36.32 8.79 1.15
N GLU A 164 36.46 9.76 2.05
CA GLU A 164 37.63 10.66 2.07
C GLU A 164 38.89 9.96 2.58
N TYR A 165 38.76 8.91 3.40
CA TYR A 165 39.92 8.25 4.00
C TYR A 165 40.72 7.40 3.01
N GLY A 166 40.07 6.69 2.09
CA GLY A 166 40.74 5.82 1.11
C GLY A 166 41.84 6.55 0.33
N PRO A 167 41.53 7.68 -0.34
CA PRO A 167 42.52 8.50 -1.05
C PRO A 167 43.66 9.01 -0.17
N VAL A 168 43.41 9.29 1.12
CA VAL A 168 44.46 9.72 2.07
C VAL A 168 45.46 8.58 2.29
N TYR A 169 44.99 7.36 2.54
CA TYR A 169 45.86 6.20 2.73
C TYR A 169 46.63 5.83 1.45
N SER A 170 45.99 5.88 0.28
CA SER A 170 46.68 5.62 -0.99
C SER A 170 47.75 6.68 -1.29
N THR A 171 47.44 7.97 -1.08
CA THR A 171 48.43 9.05 -1.26
C THR A 171 49.60 8.90 -0.30
N TRP A 172 49.34 8.52 0.96
CA TRP A 172 50.39 8.25 1.94
C TRP A 172 51.24 7.04 1.54
N GLY A 173 50.63 5.97 1.05
CA GLY A 173 51.32 4.79 0.53
C GLY A 173 52.24 5.09 -0.66
N GLY A 174 51.92 6.11 -1.45
CA GLY A 174 52.79 6.60 -2.53
C GLY A 174 54.03 7.37 -2.06
N LEU A 175 54.03 7.87 -0.81
CA LEU A 175 55.14 8.63 -0.22
C LEU A 175 56.05 7.74 0.66
N GLU A 176 55.48 6.76 1.36
CA GLU A 176 56.19 5.87 2.28
C GLU A 176 56.42 4.49 1.66
N VAL A 177 57.54 4.31 0.95
CA VAL A 177 57.83 3.08 0.18
C VAL A 177 57.80 1.81 1.05
N GLU A 178 58.27 1.88 2.30
CA GLU A 178 58.30 0.72 3.21
C GLU A 178 56.91 0.35 3.77
N LEU A 179 55.97 1.30 3.78
CA LEU A 179 54.59 1.11 4.28
C LEU A 179 53.55 1.11 3.15
N SER A 180 53.99 1.15 1.90
CA SER A 180 53.11 1.29 0.74
C SER A 180 52.04 0.20 0.69
N GLU A 181 52.46 -1.07 0.81
CA GLU A 181 51.56 -2.23 0.78
C GLU A 181 50.50 -2.22 1.91
N PRO A 182 50.84 -2.07 3.20
CA PRO A 182 49.82 -2.02 4.25
C PRO A 182 48.91 -0.78 4.16
N LEU A 183 49.42 0.37 3.70
CA LEU A 183 48.60 1.58 3.53
C LEU A 183 47.61 1.44 2.37
N GLU A 184 48.03 0.86 1.24
CA GLU A 184 47.13 0.52 0.13
C GLU A 184 46.12 -0.56 0.54
N GLY A 185 46.51 -1.51 1.39
CA GLY A 185 45.60 -2.46 2.03
C GLY A 185 44.47 -1.73 2.78
N VAL A 186 44.80 -0.80 3.67
CA VAL A 186 43.80 -0.01 4.41
C VAL A 186 42.89 0.80 3.47
N SER A 187 43.45 1.41 2.42
CA SER A 187 42.68 2.11 1.38
C SER A 187 41.63 1.19 0.74
N ALA A 188 42.03 -0.03 0.36
CA ALA A 188 41.13 -1.03 -0.21
C ALA A 188 40.07 -1.51 0.79
N CYS A 189 40.43 -1.73 2.06
CA CYS A 189 39.47 -2.07 3.12
C CYS A 189 38.38 -1.00 3.27
N ILE A 190 38.79 0.28 3.29
CA ILE A 190 37.86 1.41 3.36
C ILE A 190 36.93 1.44 2.15
N GLY A 191 37.46 1.20 0.94
CA GLY A 191 36.65 1.09 -0.28
C GLY A 191 35.57 0.02 -0.19
N ASN A 192 35.93 -1.17 0.32
CA ASN A 192 34.97 -2.27 0.50
C ASN A 192 33.92 -1.95 1.57
N CYS A 193 34.30 -1.33 2.70
CA CYS A 193 33.36 -0.85 3.71
C CYS A 193 32.37 0.18 3.16
N CYS A 194 32.84 1.11 2.32
CA CYS A 194 31.99 2.07 1.64
C CYS A 194 30.94 1.38 0.75
N THR A 195 31.37 0.43 -0.10
CA THR A 195 30.45 -0.33 -0.96
C THR A 195 29.43 -1.12 -0.15
N ALA A 196 29.85 -1.80 0.92
CA ALA A 196 28.93 -2.56 1.77
C ALA A 196 27.88 -1.65 2.44
N LEU A 197 28.29 -0.47 2.91
CA LEU A 197 27.39 0.50 3.55
C LEU A 197 26.41 1.13 2.55
N GLU A 198 26.87 1.41 1.33
CA GLU A 198 26.03 1.91 0.24
C GLU A 198 24.94 0.90 -0.12
N GLU A 199 25.31 -0.36 -0.36
CA GLU A 199 24.35 -1.44 -0.64
C GLU A 199 23.31 -1.62 0.49
N LEU A 200 23.74 -1.58 1.76
CA LEU A 200 22.81 -1.67 2.89
C LEU A 200 21.83 -0.48 2.93
N SER A 201 22.31 0.72 2.61
CA SER A 201 21.51 1.94 2.58
C SER A 201 20.49 1.92 1.43
N GLU A 202 20.89 1.37 0.27
CA GLU A 202 20.02 1.13 -0.87
C GLU A 202 18.94 0.10 -0.54
N ASP A 203 19.30 -1.05 0.03
CA ASP A 203 18.34 -2.09 0.47
C ASP A 203 17.28 -1.53 1.44
N MET A 204 17.71 -0.69 2.39
CA MET A 204 16.78 -0.02 3.32
C MET A 204 15.83 0.95 2.58
N THR A 205 16.31 1.62 1.54
CA THR A 205 15.55 2.62 0.78
C THR A 205 14.56 1.97 -0.18
N GLU A 206 15.00 0.94 -0.91
CA GLU A 206 14.26 0.31 -2.00
C GLU A 206 13.32 -0.81 -1.53
N ASP A 207 13.67 -1.54 -0.47
CA ASP A 207 12.90 -2.69 -0.02
C ASP A 207 12.22 -2.47 1.34
N PHE A 208 12.92 -1.84 2.31
CA PHE A 208 12.36 -1.67 3.66
C PHE A 208 11.30 -0.56 3.75
N LEU A 209 11.66 0.68 3.37
CA LEU A 209 10.74 1.83 3.47
C LEU A 209 9.44 1.66 2.68
N PRO A 210 9.43 1.12 1.43
CA PRO A 210 8.20 1.04 0.65
C PRO A 210 7.14 0.14 1.28
N VAL A 211 7.53 -0.95 1.95
CA VAL A 211 6.57 -1.84 2.63
C VAL A 211 5.93 -1.13 3.83
N LEU A 212 6.69 -0.36 4.61
CA LEU A 212 6.12 0.42 5.72
C LEU A 212 5.07 1.43 5.22
N ARG A 213 5.44 2.18 4.18
CA ARG A 213 4.57 3.19 3.57
C ARG A 213 3.32 2.57 2.93
N GLU A 214 3.46 1.42 2.27
CA GLU A 214 2.33 0.64 1.75
C GLU A 214 1.32 0.31 2.86
N TYR A 215 1.79 -0.20 4.01
CA TYR A 215 0.90 -0.56 5.12
C TYR A 215 0.31 0.62 5.89
N ILE A 216 0.96 1.80 5.85
CA ILE A 216 0.35 3.06 6.28
C ILE A 216 -0.83 3.40 5.36
N LEU A 217 -0.65 3.33 4.04
CA LEU A 217 -1.72 3.59 3.06
C LEU A 217 -2.86 2.56 3.14
N TYR A 218 -2.56 1.30 3.43
CA TYR A 218 -3.59 0.29 3.72
C TYR A 218 -4.41 0.66 4.94
N SER A 219 -3.75 1.18 5.99
CA SER A 219 -4.45 1.57 7.22
C SER A 219 -5.47 2.66 6.94
N GLU A 220 -5.10 3.67 6.14
CA GLU A 220 -6.01 4.73 5.70
C GLU A 220 -7.12 4.21 4.78
N SER A 221 -6.81 3.28 3.88
CA SER A 221 -7.82 2.64 3.02
C SER A 221 -8.85 1.85 3.85
N MET A 222 -8.41 1.09 4.85
CA MET A 222 -9.30 0.34 5.74
C MET A 222 -10.16 1.26 6.61
N LYS A 223 -9.59 2.37 7.12
CA LYS A 223 -10.38 3.39 7.85
C LYS A 223 -11.47 4.00 6.99
N ASN A 224 -11.20 4.23 5.70
CA ASN A 224 -12.21 4.73 4.76
C ASN A 224 -13.35 3.72 4.55
N VAL A 225 -13.04 2.42 4.44
CA VAL A 225 -14.06 1.36 4.36
C VAL A 225 -14.88 1.31 5.66
N LEU A 226 -14.23 1.39 6.82
CA LEU A 226 -14.89 1.43 8.12
C LEU A 226 -15.84 2.63 8.25
N LYS A 227 -15.43 3.81 7.75
CA LYS A 227 -16.29 5.01 7.72
C LYS A 227 -17.50 4.84 6.81
N LYS A 228 -17.33 4.22 5.63
CA LYS A 228 -18.45 3.89 4.73
C LYS A 228 -19.43 2.92 5.41
N ARG A 229 -18.92 1.91 6.12
CA ARG A 229 -19.71 0.96 6.92
C ARG A 229 -20.54 1.68 7.98
N ASP A 230 -19.93 2.61 8.70
CA ASP A 230 -20.61 3.39 9.73
C ASP A 230 -21.74 4.25 9.15
N GLN A 231 -21.59 4.77 7.93
CA GLN A 231 -22.65 5.50 7.25
C GLN A 231 -23.84 4.60 6.89
N VAL A 232 -23.58 3.38 6.42
CA VAL A 232 -24.64 2.39 6.12
C VAL A 232 -25.34 1.94 7.41
N GLN A 233 -24.60 1.72 8.50
CA GLN A 233 -25.17 1.43 9.82
C GLN A 233 -26.05 2.57 10.33
N ALA A 234 -25.60 3.82 10.21
CA ALA A 234 -26.36 4.98 10.66
C ALA A 234 -27.67 5.14 9.87
N GLU A 235 -27.65 4.87 8.56
CA GLU A 235 -28.88 4.83 7.73
C GLU A 235 -29.87 3.77 8.26
N TYR A 236 -29.39 2.57 8.56
CA TYR A 236 -30.22 1.49 9.11
C TYR A 236 -30.83 1.87 10.48
N GLU A 237 -30.02 2.36 11.41
CA GLU A 237 -30.47 2.78 12.75
C GLU A 237 -31.56 3.86 12.69
N ALA A 238 -31.39 4.85 11.81
CA ALA A 238 -32.34 5.93 11.66
C ALA A 238 -33.68 5.46 11.05
N LYS A 239 -33.64 4.55 10.07
CA LYS A 239 -34.88 3.97 9.51
C LYS A 239 -35.60 3.10 10.54
N LEU A 240 -34.85 2.31 11.32
CA LEU A 240 -35.40 1.48 12.38
C LEU A 240 -36.08 2.34 13.46
N GLU A 241 -35.44 3.44 13.88
CA GLU A 241 -36.03 4.40 14.82
C GLU A 241 -37.29 5.08 14.27
N ALA A 242 -37.27 5.51 13.00
CA ALA A 242 -38.42 6.15 12.37
C ALA A 242 -39.65 5.23 12.34
N VAL A 243 -39.45 3.90 12.23
CA VAL A 243 -40.53 2.91 12.35
C VAL A 243 -41.00 2.77 13.79
N ALA A 244 -40.07 2.67 14.75
CA ALA A 244 -40.41 2.56 16.17
C ALA A 244 -41.25 3.76 16.68
N LEU A 245 -40.92 4.98 16.22
CA LEU A 245 -41.65 6.20 16.60
C LEU A 245 -43.06 6.29 16.04
N LYS A 246 -43.35 5.63 14.91
CA LYS A 246 -44.68 5.69 14.28
C LYS A 246 -45.76 4.92 15.04
N LYS A 247 -45.39 4.14 16.09
CA LYS A 247 -46.32 3.33 16.92
C LYS A 247 -47.36 2.57 16.10
N GLU A 248 -47.01 2.18 14.87
CA GLU A 248 -47.88 1.33 14.07
C GLU A 248 -47.77 -0.08 14.63
N ASP A 249 -48.90 -0.65 15.03
CA ASP A 249 -49.04 -2.06 15.39
C ASP A 249 -48.95 -2.90 14.10
N ARG A 250 -47.79 -2.80 13.42
CA ARG A 250 -47.47 -3.55 12.21
C ARG A 250 -46.79 -4.85 12.65
N PRO A 251 -47.38 -6.02 12.36
CA PRO A 251 -46.79 -7.31 12.73
C PRO A 251 -45.51 -7.65 11.95
N LYS A 252 -45.15 -6.86 10.92
CA LYS A 252 -43.99 -7.08 10.06
C LYS A 252 -43.12 -5.84 9.94
N VAL A 253 -41.81 -6.04 9.97
CA VAL A 253 -40.80 -5.01 9.71
C VAL A 253 -40.99 -4.49 8.28
N PRO A 254 -40.92 -3.17 8.03
CA PRO A 254 -41.02 -2.65 6.67
C PRO A 254 -39.87 -3.14 5.78
N THR A 255 -40.18 -3.52 4.54
CA THR A 255 -39.21 -4.04 3.56
C THR A 255 -37.99 -3.13 3.35
N ASP A 256 -38.15 -1.81 3.47
CA ASP A 256 -37.03 -0.88 3.36
C ASP A 256 -36.05 -0.94 4.53
N VAL A 257 -36.52 -1.32 5.72
CA VAL A 257 -35.68 -1.58 6.90
C VAL A 257 -34.95 -2.91 6.73
N GLU A 258 -35.64 -3.96 6.28
CA GLU A 258 -35.05 -5.28 5.98
C GLU A 258 -33.91 -5.14 4.96
N LYS A 259 -34.13 -4.44 3.84
CA LYS A 259 -33.07 -4.18 2.84
C LYS A 259 -31.87 -3.42 3.41
N CYS A 260 -32.10 -2.49 4.34
CA CYS A 260 -31.01 -1.77 5.00
C CYS A 260 -30.24 -2.68 5.97
N GLN A 261 -30.95 -3.55 6.67
CA GLN A 261 -30.34 -4.56 7.53
C GLN A 261 -29.46 -5.50 6.71
N ASP A 262 -29.98 -6.05 5.61
CA ASP A 262 -29.23 -6.94 4.70
C ASP A 262 -27.94 -6.27 4.20
N ARG A 263 -28.02 -4.99 3.80
CA ARG A 263 -26.85 -4.20 3.38
C ARG A 263 -25.81 -4.05 4.49
N VAL A 264 -26.24 -3.80 5.72
CA VAL A 264 -25.34 -3.70 6.88
C VAL A 264 -24.68 -5.06 7.16
N GLU A 265 -25.45 -6.14 7.13
CA GLU A 265 -24.95 -7.49 7.40
C GLU A 265 -23.94 -7.94 6.36
N CYS A 266 -24.23 -7.73 5.07
CA CYS A 266 -23.27 -8.01 3.98
C CYS A 266 -21.98 -7.20 4.15
N PHE A 267 -22.08 -5.90 4.41
CA PHE A 267 -20.91 -5.06 4.61
C PHE A 267 -20.08 -5.51 5.82
N ASN A 268 -20.74 -5.84 6.93
CA ASN A 268 -20.05 -6.37 8.11
C ASN A 268 -19.29 -7.67 7.79
N ALA A 269 -19.88 -8.57 7.00
CA ALA A 269 -19.23 -9.81 6.59
C ALA A 269 -18.02 -9.56 5.68
N ASP A 270 -18.18 -8.73 4.65
CA ASP A 270 -17.12 -8.37 3.70
C ASP A 270 -15.93 -7.71 4.40
N LEU A 271 -16.19 -6.71 5.25
CA LEU A 271 -15.15 -6.00 6.00
C LEU A 271 -14.39 -6.93 6.94
N LYS A 272 -15.07 -7.87 7.60
CA LYS A 272 -14.40 -8.86 8.47
C LYS A 272 -13.52 -9.80 7.66
N ALA A 273 -14.02 -10.32 6.54
CA ALA A 273 -13.26 -11.19 5.66
C ALA A 273 -12.00 -10.49 5.10
N ASP A 274 -12.13 -9.22 4.72
CA ASP A 274 -11.01 -8.43 4.21
C ASP A 274 -10.03 -8.03 5.31
N MET A 275 -10.51 -7.77 6.53
CA MET A 275 -9.64 -7.55 7.68
C MET A 275 -8.80 -8.80 7.98
N GLU A 276 -9.38 -9.99 7.93
CA GLU A 276 -8.63 -11.24 8.10
C GLU A 276 -7.59 -11.45 6.98
N ARG A 277 -8.00 -11.26 5.72
CA ARG A 277 -7.11 -11.36 4.56
C ARG A 277 -5.94 -10.38 4.67
N TRP A 278 -6.23 -9.13 5.03
CA TRP A 278 -5.22 -8.10 5.26
C TRP A 278 -4.26 -8.47 6.38
N GLN A 279 -4.76 -9.01 7.50
CA GLN A 279 -3.91 -9.49 8.60
C GLN A 279 -2.97 -10.63 8.17
N ASN A 280 -3.45 -11.55 7.33
CA ASN A 280 -2.64 -12.65 6.79
C ASN A 280 -1.53 -12.12 5.86
N ASN A 281 -1.90 -11.27 4.92
CA ASN A 281 -0.96 -10.61 4.01
C ASN A 281 0.10 -9.80 4.78
N LYS A 282 -0.32 -9.01 5.76
CA LYS A 282 0.56 -8.24 6.64
C LYS A 282 1.57 -9.12 7.35
N ARG A 283 1.12 -10.24 7.94
CA ARG A 283 2.02 -11.15 8.66
C ARG A 283 3.08 -11.76 7.74
N GLN A 284 2.70 -12.13 6.53
CA GLN A 284 3.64 -12.68 5.54
C GLN A 284 4.63 -11.62 5.06
N ASP A 285 4.14 -10.45 4.68
CA ASP A 285 4.97 -9.36 4.15
C ASP A 285 5.97 -8.87 5.20
N PHE A 286 5.54 -8.61 6.44
CA PHE A 286 6.45 -8.16 7.50
C PHE A 286 7.44 -9.25 7.93
N ARG A 287 7.05 -10.53 7.85
CA ARG A 287 7.98 -11.63 8.10
C ARG A 287 9.10 -11.62 7.06
N GLN A 288 8.75 -11.55 5.78
CA GLN A 288 9.73 -11.49 4.69
C GLN A 288 10.61 -10.24 4.80
N LEU A 289 10.00 -9.08 5.08
CA LEU A 289 10.70 -7.81 5.26
C LEU A 289 11.74 -7.87 6.37
N LEU A 290 11.34 -8.32 7.57
CA LEU A 290 12.21 -8.32 8.74
C LEU A 290 13.31 -9.39 8.65
N MET A 291 12.99 -10.56 8.08
CA MET A 291 13.99 -11.60 7.83
C MET A 291 15.00 -11.13 6.78
N GLY A 292 14.53 -10.60 5.64
CA GLY A 292 15.41 -10.07 4.60
C GLY A 292 16.30 -8.95 5.12
N MET A 293 15.75 -8.02 5.92
CA MET A 293 16.55 -6.96 6.54
C MET A 293 17.62 -7.52 7.49
N ALA A 294 17.29 -8.53 8.29
CA ALA A 294 18.28 -9.18 9.16
C ALA A 294 19.40 -9.85 8.33
N ASP A 295 19.06 -10.56 7.26
CA ASP A 295 20.03 -11.20 6.37
C ASP A 295 20.95 -10.16 5.70
N LYS A 296 20.41 -9.03 5.24
CA LYS A 296 21.22 -7.93 4.66
C LYS A 296 22.14 -7.28 5.68
N ASN A 297 21.70 -7.14 6.94
CA ASN A 297 22.58 -6.65 8.01
C ASN A 297 23.71 -7.63 8.30
N ILE A 298 23.42 -8.94 8.35
CA ILE A 298 24.44 -9.97 8.53
C ILE A 298 25.47 -9.90 7.39
N GLN A 299 25.01 -9.87 6.15
CA GLN A 299 25.87 -9.75 4.97
C GLN A 299 26.73 -8.49 4.99
N TYR A 300 26.17 -7.35 5.43
CA TYR A 300 26.93 -6.12 5.62
C TYR A 300 28.09 -6.31 6.61
N TYR A 301 27.82 -6.85 7.79
CA TYR A 301 28.86 -7.06 8.80
C TYR A 301 29.89 -8.11 8.37
N GLU A 302 29.47 -9.18 7.69
CA GLU A 302 30.38 -10.16 7.10
C GLU A 302 31.32 -9.51 6.07
N LYS A 303 30.78 -8.71 5.14
CA LYS A 303 31.57 -7.97 4.16
C LYS A 303 32.56 -7.01 4.81
N VAL A 304 32.17 -6.33 5.89
CA VAL A 304 33.08 -5.44 6.63
C VAL A 304 34.18 -6.24 7.34
N CYS A 305 33.84 -7.38 7.96
CA CYS A 305 34.82 -8.21 8.68
C CYS A 305 35.81 -8.94 7.76
N ASP A 306 35.36 -9.43 6.61
CA ASP A 306 36.21 -10.13 5.62
C ASP A 306 37.20 -9.21 4.92
N THR A 307 37.12 -7.89 5.16
CA THR A 307 38.07 -6.91 4.64
C THR A 307 39.28 -6.69 5.56
N ALA A 308 39.24 -7.19 6.80
CA ALA A 308 40.31 -7.06 7.80
C ALA A 308 41.27 -8.26 7.78
#